data_AF-A0A8H8JGK4-F1
#
_entry.id   AF-A0A8H8JGK4-F1
#
_cell.length_a   1.000
_cell.length_b   1.000
_cell.length_c   1.000
_cell.angle_alpha   90.00
_cell.angle_beta   90.00
_cell.angle_gamma   90.00
#
_symmetry.space_group_name_H-M   'P 1'
#
loop_
_entity.id
_entity.type
_entity.pdbx_description
1 polymer ?
#
loop_
_entity_poly.entity_id
_entity_poly.type
_entity_poly.pdbx_seq_one_letter_code
_entity_poly.pdbx_strand_id
1 'polypeptide(L)'
;MRLFAISALLVSAASNVLGVSLYLVGDSTMASHKASEGIEGWGVPFANYLTGITLVNKAVSGRSARSYWREKKWADVQNLLKPGDYVVIEFGHNDGGSPSTSDRASVGGEGNETQTVTLADGTVETVYTWPTYVKWMIDGAKSKGATPIISGQTPNNPFEGVTKINYTPTRFVTYAKNAAAAKGVPFVDHWTATLLYYDKLGKGTTEGYFPNDHTHTNAAGANSVAWAFLSGLRCPSAAGVLSGYINSSGQGAGARCTAP
;
A
#
# COMPACT_ATOMS: atom_id res chain seq x y z
N MET A 1 1.57 -70.29 5.37
CA MET A 1 1.49 -68.89 5.84
C MET A 1 1.90 -67.99 4.67
N ARG A 2 0.94 -67.38 3.95
CA ARG A 2 1.22 -66.53 2.78
C ARG A 2 1.38 -65.09 3.26
N LEU A 3 2.57 -64.52 3.16
CA LEU A 3 2.80 -63.10 3.43
C LEU A 3 2.25 -62.27 2.26
N PHE A 4 1.30 -61.37 2.54
CA PHE A 4 0.91 -60.30 1.64
C PHE A 4 1.86 -59.11 1.83
N ALA A 5 2.61 -58.75 0.79
CA ALA A 5 3.39 -57.52 0.76
C ALA A 5 2.47 -56.34 0.41
N ILE A 6 2.25 -55.45 1.37
CA ILE A 6 1.56 -54.18 1.13
C ILE A 6 2.60 -53.21 0.55
N SER A 7 2.51 -52.91 -0.74
CA SER A 7 3.26 -51.81 -1.35
C SER A 7 2.62 -50.49 -0.94
N ALA A 8 3.32 -49.71 -0.13
CA ALA A 8 2.96 -48.32 0.15
C ALA A 8 3.25 -47.46 -1.08
N LEU A 9 2.20 -46.97 -1.75
CA LEU A 9 2.33 -45.95 -2.79
C LEU A 9 2.72 -44.62 -2.12
N LEU A 10 3.99 -44.24 -2.22
CA LEU A 10 4.44 -42.89 -1.91
C LEU A 10 3.92 -41.95 -3.00
N VAL A 11 2.78 -41.31 -2.77
CA VAL A 11 2.35 -40.18 -3.59
C VAL A 11 3.24 -39.01 -3.22
N SER A 12 4.28 -38.76 -4.01
CA SER A 12 5.02 -37.50 -3.94
C SER A 12 4.07 -36.40 -4.41
N ALA A 13 3.53 -35.62 -3.48
CA ALA A 13 2.91 -34.36 -3.81
C ALA A 13 3.99 -33.47 -4.43
N ALA A 14 4.03 -33.38 -5.76
CA ALA A 14 4.77 -32.34 -6.43
C ALA A 14 4.11 -31.02 -6.01
N SER A 15 4.73 -30.32 -5.08
CA SER A 15 4.40 -28.94 -4.76
C SER A 15 4.55 -28.15 -6.06
N ASN A 16 3.43 -27.90 -6.75
CA ASN A 16 3.38 -26.82 -7.72
C ASN A 16 3.65 -25.55 -6.92
N VAL A 17 4.92 -25.14 -6.85
CA VAL A 17 5.29 -23.81 -6.37
C VAL A 17 4.79 -22.84 -7.42
N LEU A 18 3.49 -22.55 -7.39
CA LEU A 18 2.95 -21.38 -8.05
C LEU A 18 3.72 -20.19 -7.45
N GLY A 19 4.37 -19.41 -8.31
CA GLY A 19 5.23 -18.31 -7.87
C GLY A 19 4.46 -17.35 -6.97
N VAL A 20 5.11 -16.94 -5.87
CA VAL A 20 4.55 -15.96 -4.92
C VAL A 20 4.37 -14.63 -5.64
N SER A 21 3.24 -13.96 -5.39
CA SER A 21 2.95 -12.64 -5.91
C SER A 21 2.86 -11.61 -4.78
N LEU A 22 3.28 -10.38 -5.07
CA LEU A 22 3.05 -9.21 -4.25
C LEU A 22 2.09 -8.28 -4.99
N TYR A 23 0.91 -8.07 -4.43
CA TYR A 23 -0.08 -7.14 -4.96
C TYR A 23 0.08 -5.78 -4.31
N LEU A 24 0.08 -4.71 -5.12
CA LEU A 24 0.03 -3.34 -4.64
C LEU A 24 -1.37 -2.78 -4.82
N VAL A 25 -2.01 -2.33 -3.75
CA VAL A 25 -3.37 -1.79 -3.73
C VAL A 25 -3.31 -0.37 -3.18
N GLY A 26 -3.62 0.62 -4.03
CA GLY A 26 -3.53 2.02 -3.66
C GLY A 26 -4.02 2.98 -4.74
N ASP A 27 -3.51 4.20 -4.70
CA ASP A 27 -3.96 5.33 -5.52
C ASP A 27 -2.94 5.78 -6.60
N SER A 28 -3.06 7.02 -7.08
CA SER A 28 -2.19 7.58 -8.12
C SER A 28 -0.73 7.63 -7.71
N THR A 29 -0.41 7.77 -6.43
CA THR A 29 0.98 7.83 -5.95
C THR A 29 1.68 6.48 -6.01
N MET A 30 0.94 5.38 -6.20
CA MET A 30 1.43 4.01 -6.32
C MET A 30 1.25 3.44 -7.74
N ALA A 31 0.23 3.89 -8.47
CA ALA A 31 -0.16 3.37 -9.79
C ALA A 31 0.86 3.66 -10.89
N SER A 32 0.83 2.85 -11.95
CA SER A 32 1.54 3.16 -13.21
C SER A 32 0.79 4.21 -14.01
N HIS A 33 1.52 5.14 -14.62
CA HIS A 33 0.97 6.20 -15.47
C HIS A 33 1.52 6.13 -16.90
N LYS A 34 0.87 6.82 -17.85
CA LYS A 34 1.42 6.97 -19.19
C LYS A 34 2.59 7.94 -19.16
N ALA A 35 3.63 7.66 -19.95
CA ALA A 35 4.78 8.56 -20.07
C ALA A 35 4.41 10.01 -20.43
N SER A 36 3.32 10.21 -21.18
CA SER A 36 2.80 11.53 -21.56
C SER A 36 2.29 12.37 -20.38
N GLU A 37 2.02 11.76 -19.22
CA GLU A 37 1.54 12.46 -18.03
C GLU A 37 2.69 13.09 -17.22
N GLY A 38 3.94 12.67 -17.45
CA GLY A 38 5.13 13.20 -16.79
C GLY A 38 5.26 12.82 -15.30
N ILE A 39 4.36 11.97 -14.81
CA ILE A 39 4.31 11.46 -13.43
C ILE A 39 4.44 9.95 -13.41
N GLU A 40 4.81 9.39 -12.26
CA GLU A 40 4.88 7.94 -12.04
C GLU A 40 4.59 7.62 -10.57
N GLY A 41 3.97 6.47 -10.30
CA GLY A 41 3.73 6.00 -8.95
C GLY A 41 4.85 5.09 -8.44
N TRP A 42 5.09 5.10 -7.13
CA TRP A 42 6.22 4.42 -6.50
C TRP A 42 6.21 2.89 -6.71
N GLY A 43 5.04 2.30 -6.95
CA GLY A 43 4.91 0.87 -7.20
C GLY A 43 5.64 0.41 -8.46
N VAL A 44 5.88 1.28 -9.44
CA VAL A 44 6.60 0.96 -10.67
C VAL A 44 8.10 0.76 -10.40
N PRO A 45 8.86 1.75 -9.89
CA PRO A 45 10.27 1.55 -9.59
C PRO A 45 10.51 0.55 -8.45
N PHE A 46 9.52 0.31 -7.57
CA PHE A 46 9.64 -0.71 -6.52
C PHE A 46 9.93 -2.11 -7.06
N ALA A 47 9.42 -2.45 -8.26
CA ALA A 47 9.71 -3.72 -8.93
C ALA A 47 11.21 -3.99 -9.10
N ASN A 48 12.02 -2.94 -9.27
CA ASN A 48 13.46 -3.04 -9.48
C ASN A 48 14.22 -3.49 -8.23
N TYR A 49 13.59 -3.49 -7.06
CA TYR A 49 14.19 -3.89 -5.79
C TYR A 49 13.77 -5.30 -5.34
N LEU A 50 12.98 -6.00 -6.15
CA LEU A 50 12.45 -7.32 -5.83
C LEU A 50 13.23 -8.44 -6.54
N THR A 51 13.19 -9.63 -5.96
CA THR A 51 13.70 -10.87 -6.53
C THR A 51 12.86 -12.04 -6.05
N GLY A 52 12.66 -13.06 -6.89
CA GLY A 52 11.93 -14.28 -6.52
C GLY A 52 10.43 -14.10 -6.24
N ILE A 53 9.85 -12.95 -6.56
CA ILE A 53 8.43 -12.63 -6.38
C ILE A 53 7.89 -11.87 -7.60
N THR A 54 6.64 -12.10 -7.98
CA THR A 54 5.99 -11.34 -9.05
C THR A 54 5.27 -10.12 -8.47
N LEU A 55 5.64 -8.91 -8.89
CA LEU A 55 4.91 -7.70 -8.51
C LEU A 55 3.69 -7.49 -9.41
N VAL A 56 2.52 -7.36 -8.81
CA VAL A 56 1.25 -7.08 -9.51
C VAL A 56 0.71 -5.74 -9.01
N ASN A 57 0.99 -4.66 -9.73
CA ASN A 57 0.49 -3.34 -9.36
C ASN A 57 -0.99 -3.19 -9.75
N LYS A 58 -1.86 -3.10 -8.73
CA LYS A 58 -3.32 -2.93 -8.85
C LYS A 58 -3.78 -1.57 -8.31
N ALA A 59 -2.86 -0.67 -8.00
CA ALA A 59 -3.21 0.69 -7.65
C ALA A 59 -3.87 1.41 -8.82
N VAL A 60 -4.83 2.27 -8.53
CA VAL A 60 -5.59 3.00 -9.56
C VAL A 60 -5.68 4.47 -9.21
N SER A 61 -5.30 5.31 -10.18
CA SER A 61 -5.33 6.76 -10.04
C SER A 61 -6.72 7.27 -9.60
N GLY A 62 -6.70 8.23 -8.68
CA GLY A 62 -7.87 8.89 -8.11
C GLY A 62 -8.71 8.03 -7.16
N ARG A 63 -8.28 6.82 -6.77
CA ARG A 63 -9.05 5.99 -5.84
C ARG A 63 -8.71 6.27 -4.39
N SER A 64 -9.74 6.12 -3.57
CA SER A 64 -9.77 6.14 -2.12
C SER A 64 -10.10 4.73 -1.62
N ALA A 65 -9.95 4.45 -0.33
CA ALA A 65 -10.34 3.14 0.23
C ALA A 65 -11.83 2.84 -0.05
N ARG A 66 -12.69 3.85 0.08
CA ARG A 66 -14.13 3.78 -0.25
C ARG A 66 -14.37 3.47 -1.73
N SER A 67 -13.84 4.30 -2.63
CA SER A 67 -14.13 4.17 -4.07
C SER A 67 -13.52 2.90 -4.66
N TYR A 68 -12.33 2.49 -4.20
CA TYR A 68 -11.71 1.22 -4.59
C TYR A 68 -12.55 0.01 -4.17
N TRP A 69 -13.19 0.08 -3.00
CA TRP A 69 -14.14 -0.92 -2.53
C TRP A 69 -15.45 -0.91 -3.33
N ARG A 70 -16.08 0.26 -3.48
CA ARG A 70 -17.36 0.43 -4.20
C ARG A 70 -17.26 -0.07 -5.63
N GLU A 71 -16.19 0.29 -6.33
CA GLU A 71 -15.92 -0.11 -7.73
C GLU A 71 -15.46 -1.57 -7.87
N LYS A 72 -15.53 -2.37 -6.80
CA LYS A 72 -15.18 -3.81 -6.79
C LYS A 72 -13.74 -4.14 -7.17
N LYS A 73 -12.85 -3.15 -7.24
CA LYS A 73 -11.42 -3.38 -7.51
C LYS A 73 -10.76 -4.24 -6.44
N TRP A 74 -11.18 -4.10 -5.19
CA TRP A 74 -10.75 -5.00 -4.12
C TRP A 74 -11.21 -6.44 -4.38
N ALA A 75 -12.46 -6.64 -4.80
CA ALA A 75 -12.96 -7.98 -5.10
C ALA A 75 -12.14 -8.64 -6.22
N ASP A 76 -11.78 -7.88 -7.26
CA ASP A 76 -10.90 -8.37 -8.33
C ASP A 76 -9.54 -8.82 -7.81
N VAL A 77 -8.92 -8.04 -6.93
CA VAL A 77 -7.65 -8.43 -6.29
C VAL A 77 -7.83 -9.67 -5.43
N GLN A 78 -8.83 -9.67 -4.54
CA GLN A 78 -9.09 -10.78 -3.62
C GLN A 78 -9.35 -12.11 -4.35
N ASN A 79 -9.96 -12.06 -5.55
CA ASN A 79 -10.19 -13.25 -6.37
C ASN A 79 -8.91 -13.81 -7.00
N LEU A 80 -7.85 -13.00 -7.14
CA LEU A 80 -6.56 -13.43 -7.67
C LEU A 80 -5.62 -13.98 -6.60
N LEU A 81 -5.81 -13.58 -5.33
CA LEU A 81 -4.94 -13.96 -4.21
C LEU A 81 -4.91 -15.48 -3.99
N LYS A 82 -3.72 -15.98 -3.71
CA LYS A 82 -3.44 -17.37 -3.34
C LYS A 82 -2.72 -17.42 -1.99
N PRO A 83 -2.76 -18.57 -1.28
CA PRO A 83 -1.97 -18.74 -0.07
C PRO A 83 -0.48 -18.47 -0.32
N GLY A 84 0.13 -17.66 0.54
CA GLY A 84 1.53 -17.26 0.43
C GLY A 84 1.78 -15.93 -0.29
N ASP A 85 0.78 -15.39 -1.01
CA ASP A 85 0.89 -14.05 -1.61
C ASP A 85 1.00 -12.95 -0.55
N TYR A 86 1.48 -11.79 -0.97
CA TYR A 86 1.52 -10.56 -0.16
C TYR A 86 0.61 -9.49 -0.77
N VAL A 87 0.07 -8.62 0.07
CA VAL A 87 -0.74 -7.48 -0.39
C VAL A 87 -0.34 -6.24 0.39
N VAL A 88 0.23 -5.23 -0.28
CA VAL A 88 0.43 -3.90 0.30
C VAL A 88 -0.82 -3.07 0.05
N ILE A 89 -1.38 -2.49 1.12
CA ILE A 89 -2.56 -1.61 1.05
C ILE A 89 -2.14 -0.22 1.54
N GLU A 90 -2.28 0.79 0.68
CA GLU A 90 -1.92 2.18 0.96
C GLU A 90 -2.95 3.14 0.35
N PHE A 91 -3.67 3.88 1.19
CA PHE A 91 -4.62 4.91 0.78
C PHE A 91 -4.57 6.10 1.74
N GLY A 92 -5.13 7.24 1.32
CA GLY A 92 -5.30 8.41 2.17
C GLY A 92 -5.44 9.72 1.39
N HIS A 93 -4.74 9.86 0.26
CA HIS A 93 -4.73 11.10 -0.54
C HIS A 93 -6.13 11.51 -1.02
N ASN A 94 -6.94 10.54 -1.42
CA ASN A 94 -8.28 10.77 -1.97
C ASN A 94 -9.40 10.59 -0.95
N ASP A 95 -9.09 10.26 0.30
CA ASP A 95 -10.08 9.85 1.30
C ASP A 95 -10.63 11.01 2.13
N GLY A 96 -10.04 12.21 1.96
CA GLY A 96 -10.43 13.43 2.65
C GLY A 96 -11.78 14.02 2.19
N GLY A 97 -12.25 15.05 2.91
CA GLY A 97 -13.52 15.71 2.63
C GLY A 97 -14.70 15.09 3.37
N SER A 98 -15.90 15.27 2.82
CA SER A 98 -17.16 14.73 3.35
C SER A 98 -17.83 13.84 2.30
N PRO A 99 -18.43 12.70 2.68
CA PRO A 99 -19.21 11.88 1.76
C PRO A 99 -20.34 12.63 1.06
N SER A 100 -20.83 13.74 1.63
CA SER A 100 -21.85 14.60 1.01
C SER A 100 -21.35 15.43 -0.18
N THR A 101 -20.04 15.68 -0.27
CA THR A 101 -19.44 16.57 -1.27
C THR A 101 -18.38 15.88 -2.13
N SER A 102 -18.07 14.61 -1.85
CA SER A 102 -17.09 13.81 -2.57
C SER A 102 -17.51 12.35 -2.59
N ASP A 103 -17.49 11.75 -3.78
CA ASP A 103 -17.73 10.32 -3.99
C ASP A 103 -16.55 9.44 -3.54
N ARG A 104 -15.40 10.06 -3.20
CA ARG A 104 -14.20 9.39 -2.71
C ARG A 104 -14.07 9.44 -1.19
N ALA A 105 -14.58 10.49 -0.56
CA ALA A 105 -14.45 10.73 0.88
C ALA A 105 -15.03 9.57 1.70
N SER A 106 -14.29 9.11 2.70
CA SER A 106 -14.80 8.18 3.71
C SER A 106 -15.47 8.95 4.87
N VAL A 107 -16.28 8.28 5.69
CA VAL A 107 -16.77 8.87 6.94
C VAL A 107 -15.58 9.11 7.88
N GLY A 108 -15.56 10.25 8.57
CA GLY A 108 -14.54 10.57 9.55
C GLY A 108 -14.69 9.73 10.83
N GLY A 109 -13.56 9.36 11.45
CA GLY A 109 -13.53 8.53 12.64
C GLY A 109 -12.86 7.17 12.41
N GLU A 110 -12.62 6.44 13.50
CA GLU A 110 -12.04 5.09 13.49
C GLU A 110 -13.00 3.98 13.92
N GLY A 111 -14.23 4.38 14.29
CA GLY A 111 -15.26 3.48 14.76
C GLY A 111 -16.15 2.97 13.62
N ASN A 112 -17.40 2.71 13.98
CA ASN A 112 -18.43 2.13 13.12
C ASN A 112 -19.36 3.21 12.55
N GLU A 113 -18.90 4.46 12.49
CA GLU A 113 -19.67 5.56 11.94
C GLU A 113 -19.99 5.28 10.47
N THR A 114 -21.23 5.61 10.08
CA THR A 114 -21.69 5.46 8.71
C THR A 114 -22.48 6.68 8.27
N GLN A 115 -22.55 6.87 6.96
CA GLN A 115 -23.38 7.89 6.33
C GLN A 115 -24.01 7.33 5.07
N THR A 116 -25.32 7.49 4.92
CA THR A 116 -25.99 7.16 3.64
C THR A 116 -25.92 8.36 2.71
N VAL A 117 -25.53 8.14 1.46
CA VAL A 117 -25.51 9.16 0.41
C VAL A 117 -26.18 8.66 -0.86
N THR A 118 -26.63 9.56 -1.71
CA THR A 118 -27.07 9.25 -3.07
C THR A 118 -26.02 9.79 -4.04
N LEU A 119 -25.45 8.92 -4.87
CA LEU A 119 -24.46 9.28 -5.88
C LEU A 119 -25.11 9.98 -7.07
N ALA A 120 -24.30 10.58 -7.94
CA ALA A 120 -24.78 11.31 -9.11
C ALA A 120 -25.61 10.45 -10.09
N ASP A 121 -25.38 9.14 -10.10
CA ASP A 121 -26.13 8.17 -10.91
C ASP A 121 -27.43 7.67 -10.24
N GLY A 122 -27.77 8.20 -9.07
CA GLY A 122 -28.95 7.80 -8.28
C GLY A 122 -28.70 6.61 -7.36
N THR A 123 -27.51 6.00 -7.37
CA THR A 123 -27.18 4.89 -6.47
C THR A 123 -27.16 5.35 -5.02
N VAL A 124 -27.87 4.64 -4.14
CA VAL A 124 -27.81 4.85 -2.70
C VAL A 124 -26.67 4.01 -2.12
N GLU A 125 -25.73 4.66 -1.44
CA GLU A 125 -24.55 4.04 -0.85
C GLU A 125 -24.50 4.30 0.67
N THR A 126 -24.29 3.23 1.45
CA THR A 126 -23.82 3.35 2.85
C THR A 126 -22.31 3.48 2.84
N VAL A 127 -21.83 4.64 3.28
CA VAL A 127 -20.41 4.98 3.40
C VAL A 127 -19.93 4.67 4.81
N TYR A 128 -18.76 4.04 4.91
CA TYR A 128 -18.14 3.66 6.17
C TYR A 128 -16.91 4.51 6.47
N THR A 129 -16.35 4.34 7.67
CA THR A 129 -15.06 4.94 8.03
C THR A 129 -13.91 4.36 7.21
N TRP A 130 -12.84 5.14 7.03
CA TRP A 130 -11.64 4.68 6.34
C TRP A 130 -11.07 3.39 6.94
N PRO A 131 -10.92 3.25 8.28
CA PRO A 131 -10.42 2.01 8.86
C PRO A 131 -11.32 0.82 8.60
N THR A 132 -12.63 1.00 8.43
CA THR A 132 -13.56 -0.09 8.11
C THR A 132 -13.21 -0.72 6.78
N TYR A 133 -13.06 0.09 5.72
CA TYR A 133 -12.68 -0.42 4.39
C TYR A 133 -11.33 -1.14 4.43
N VAL A 134 -10.31 -0.54 5.05
CA VAL A 134 -8.98 -1.15 5.12
C VAL A 134 -8.99 -2.43 5.95
N LYS A 135 -9.71 -2.48 7.09
CA LYS A 135 -9.88 -3.70 7.90
C LYS A 135 -10.56 -4.82 7.12
N TRP A 136 -11.56 -4.51 6.29
CA TRP A 136 -12.17 -5.53 5.41
C TRP A 136 -11.21 -6.04 4.34
N MET A 137 -10.37 -5.18 3.76
CA MET A 137 -9.34 -5.62 2.82
C MET A 137 -8.29 -6.52 3.51
N ILE A 138 -7.90 -6.19 4.74
CA ILE A 138 -7.02 -7.05 5.57
C ILE A 138 -7.65 -8.42 5.78
N ASP A 139 -8.90 -8.46 6.23
CA ASP A 139 -9.61 -9.71 6.49
C ASP A 139 -9.78 -10.53 5.21
N GLY A 140 -10.09 -9.86 4.10
CA GLY A 140 -10.19 -10.48 2.78
C GLY A 140 -8.87 -11.10 2.32
N ALA A 141 -7.74 -10.42 2.50
CA ALA A 141 -6.41 -10.97 2.18
C ALA A 141 -6.11 -12.21 3.04
N LYS A 142 -6.33 -12.11 4.36
CA LYS A 142 -6.11 -13.23 5.29
C LYS A 142 -7.00 -14.43 4.96
N SER A 143 -8.24 -14.21 4.55
CA SER A 143 -9.16 -15.29 4.15
C SER A 143 -8.68 -16.09 2.94
N LYS A 144 -7.77 -15.52 2.14
CA LYS A 144 -7.14 -16.17 0.99
C LYS A 144 -5.77 -16.78 1.30
N GLY A 145 -5.33 -16.70 2.56
CA GLY A 145 -3.99 -17.13 2.99
C GLY A 145 -2.87 -16.18 2.55
N ALA A 146 -3.20 -14.96 2.14
CA ALA A 146 -2.22 -13.93 1.80
C ALA A 146 -1.81 -13.14 3.06
N THR A 147 -0.62 -12.53 3.01
CA THR A 147 -0.07 -11.67 4.07
C THR A 147 -0.32 -10.20 3.73
N PRO A 148 -1.31 -9.54 4.35
CA PRO A 148 -1.50 -8.10 4.18
C PRO A 148 -0.41 -7.31 4.90
N ILE A 149 0.02 -6.21 4.28
CA ILE A 149 0.97 -5.22 4.78
C ILE A 149 0.30 -3.86 4.65
N ILE A 150 0.13 -3.15 5.75
CA ILE A 150 -0.50 -1.84 5.73
C ILE A 150 0.58 -0.77 5.66
N SER A 151 0.40 0.19 4.76
CA SER A 151 1.30 1.33 4.63
C SER A 151 0.58 2.62 4.98
N GLY A 152 1.25 3.51 5.70
CA GLY A 152 0.80 4.91 5.78
C GLY A 152 0.92 5.57 4.42
N GLN A 153 -0.02 6.45 4.04
CA GLN A 153 0.08 7.17 2.76
C GLN A 153 1.42 7.92 2.62
N THR A 154 1.83 8.15 1.39
CA THR A 154 2.96 9.04 1.09
C THR A 154 2.60 10.51 1.41
N PRO A 155 3.60 11.37 1.70
CA PRO A 155 3.38 12.79 1.85
C PRO A 155 3.22 13.49 0.50
N ASN A 156 2.42 14.56 0.49
CA ASN A 156 2.56 15.61 -0.53
C ASN A 156 3.95 16.26 -0.43
N ASN A 157 4.29 17.17 -1.35
CA ASN A 157 5.51 17.95 -1.30
C ASN A 157 5.67 18.65 0.07
N PRO A 158 6.59 18.18 0.93
CA PRO A 158 6.68 18.67 2.30
C PRO A 158 7.39 20.02 2.41
N PHE A 159 7.95 20.53 1.31
CA PHE A 159 8.59 21.83 1.22
C PHE A 159 7.70 22.88 0.52
N GLU A 160 6.44 22.54 0.19
CA GLU A 160 5.52 23.50 -0.44
C GLU A 160 5.32 24.72 0.46
N GLY A 161 5.80 25.89 0.00
CA GLY A 161 5.71 27.15 0.73
C GLY A 161 6.53 27.23 2.02
N VAL A 162 7.38 26.24 2.34
CA VAL A 162 8.14 26.18 3.59
C VAL A 162 9.61 25.76 3.37
N THR A 163 10.47 26.05 4.34
CA THR A 163 11.90 25.66 4.31
C THR A 163 12.24 24.50 5.26
N LYS A 164 11.30 24.12 6.12
CA LYS A 164 11.42 23.00 7.06
C LYS A 164 10.18 22.13 6.96
N ILE A 165 10.39 20.83 6.92
CA ILE A 165 9.33 19.83 6.84
C ILE A 165 8.52 19.81 8.15
N ASN A 166 7.19 19.72 8.03
CA ASN A 166 6.32 19.34 9.12
C ASN A 166 6.15 17.81 9.13
N TYR A 167 6.58 17.16 10.20
CA TYR A 167 6.51 15.71 10.36
C TYR A 167 5.15 15.20 10.86
N THR A 168 4.20 16.09 11.16
CA THR A 168 2.87 15.72 11.64
C THR A 168 2.13 14.88 10.60
N PRO A 169 1.76 13.63 10.91
CA PRO A 169 1.05 12.77 9.98
C PRO A 169 -0.37 13.26 9.70
N THR A 170 -0.90 12.96 8.51
CA THR A 170 -2.35 13.04 8.30
C THR A 170 -3.05 12.03 9.20
N ARG A 171 -4.35 12.25 9.45
CA ARG A 171 -5.15 11.27 10.20
C ARG A 171 -5.13 9.87 9.57
N PHE A 172 -4.97 9.75 8.25
CA PHE A 172 -4.98 8.46 7.56
C PHE A 172 -3.73 7.62 7.83
N VAL A 173 -2.58 8.25 8.09
CA VAL A 173 -1.38 7.54 8.55
C VAL A 173 -1.61 6.93 9.94
N THR A 174 -2.21 7.70 10.86
CA THR A 174 -2.61 7.22 12.19
C THR A 174 -3.62 6.07 12.07
N TYR A 175 -4.63 6.23 11.22
CA TYR A 175 -5.64 5.22 10.96
C TYR A 175 -5.03 3.92 10.39
N ALA A 176 -4.09 4.02 9.47
CA ALA A 176 -3.36 2.90 8.90
C ALA A 176 -2.59 2.13 9.99
N LYS A 177 -1.85 2.85 10.82
CA LYS A 177 -1.12 2.28 11.96
C LYS A 177 -2.04 1.55 12.94
N ASN A 178 -3.15 2.19 13.32
CA ASN A 178 -4.12 1.63 14.26
C ASN A 178 -4.85 0.42 13.68
N ALA A 179 -5.23 0.45 12.40
CA ALA A 179 -5.86 -0.68 11.72
C ALA A 179 -4.90 -1.88 11.63
N ALA A 180 -3.63 -1.63 11.33
CA ALA A 180 -2.60 -2.68 11.29
C ALA A 180 -2.42 -3.34 12.66
N ALA A 181 -2.29 -2.52 13.72
CA ALA A 181 -2.17 -3.00 15.09
C ALA A 181 -3.41 -3.80 15.52
N ALA A 182 -4.62 -3.29 15.26
CA ALA A 182 -5.88 -3.95 15.61
C ALA A 182 -6.06 -5.31 14.90
N LYS A 183 -5.45 -5.49 13.72
CA LYS A 183 -5.48 -6.73 12.96
C LYS A 183 -4.22 -7.59 13.15
N GLY A 184 -3.23 -7.14 13.90
CA GLY A 184 -1.95 -7.84 14.08
C GLY A 184 -1.25 -8.11 12.76
N VAL A 185 -1.13 -7.10 11.89
CA VAL A 185 -0.44 -7.19 10.59
C VAL A 185 0.69 -6.17 10.51
N PRO A 186 1.72 -6.41 9.68
CA PRO A 186 2.81 -5.46 9.49
C PRO A 186 2.33 -4.05 9.11
N PHE A 187 2.98 -3.04 9.69
CA PHE A 187 2.79 -1.63 9.35
C PHE A 187 4.10 -1.02 8.85
N VAL A 188 4.07 -0.47 7.64
CA VAL A 188 5.15 0.32 7.06
C VAL A 188 4.82 1.80 7.23
N ASP A 189 5.60 2.52 8.03
CA ASP A 189 5.48 3.97 8.16
C ASP A 189 6.14 4.69 6.97
N HIS A 190 5.52 4.51 5.79
CA HIS A 190 6.02 5.05 4.54
C HIS A 190 5.95 6.58 4.50
N TRP A 191 5.00 7.19 5.21
CA TRP A 191 4.94 8.63 5.46
C TRP A 191 6.24 9.14 6.08
N THR A 192 6.58 8.66 7.28
CA THR A 192 7.75 9.11 8.03
C THR A 192 9.04 8.80 7.29
N ALA A 193 9.15 7.59 6.73
CA ALA A 193 10.34 7.20 5.97
C ALA A 193 10.58 8.10 4.75
N THR A 194 9.51 8.54 4.08
CA THR A 194 9.58 9.44 2.91
C THR A 194 9.97 10.84 3.33
N LEU A 195 9.36 11.39 4.39
CA LEU A 195 9.73 12.71 4.91
C LEU A 195 11.20 12.78 5.32
N LEU A 196 11.70 11.78 6.05
CA LEU A 196 13.11 11.68 6.43
C LEU A 196 14.05 11.61 5.22
N TYR A 197 13.58 10.99 4.12
CA TYR A 197 14.37 10.93 2.90
C TYR A 197 14.38 12.26 2.15
N TYR A 198 13.22 12.90 2.01
CA TYR A 198 13.09 14.23 1.43
C TYR A 198 13.88 15.29 2.22
N ASP A 199 13.88 15.24 3.56
CA ASP A 199 14.69 16.14 4.38
C ASP A 199 16.19 15.99 4.07
N LYS A 200 16.66 14.74 3.96
CA LYS A 200 18.06 14.45 3.57
C LYS A 200 18.40 14.97 2.17
N LEU A 201 17.48 14.87 1.21
CA LEU A 201 17.69 15.35 -0.16
C LEU A 201 17.64 16.88 -0.28
N GLY A 202 16.98 17.53 0.67
CA GLY A 202 16.78 18.97 0.72
C GLY A 202 15.69 19.47 -0.23
N LYS A 203 15.31 20.73 0.00
CA LYS A 203 14.19 21.41 -0.68
C LYS A 203 14.28 21.38 -2.20
N GLY A 204 15.39 21.84 -2.78
CA GLY A 204 15.52 21.99 -4.23
C GLY A 204 15.36 20.67 -5.00
N THR A 205 15.98 19.60 -4.51
CA THR A 205 15.83 18.25 -5.07
C THR A 205 14.40 17.75 -4.92
N THR A 206 13.81 17.89 -3.73
CA THR A 206 12.48 17.38 -3.42
C THR A 206 11.40 18.08 -4.24
N GLU A 207 11.43 19.42 -4.33
CA GLU A 207 10.47 20.16 -5.17
C GLU A 207 10.58 19.79 -6.64
N GLY A 208 11.79 19.48 -7.13
CA GLY A 208 12.02 18.99 -8.49
C GLY A 208 11.38 17.62 -8.80
N TYR A 209 10.87 16.90 -7.79
CA TYR A 209 10.13 15.65 -7.99
C TYR A 209 8.65 15.85 -8.31
N PHE A 210 8.11 17.06 -8.15
CA PHE A 210 6.69 17.37 -8.26
C PHE A 210 6.42 18.27 -9.47
N PRO A 211 6.38 17.72 -10.71
CA PRO A 211 6.40 18.54 -11.93
C PRO A 211 5.10 19.30 -12.20
N ASN A 212 3.96 18.76 -11.78
CA ASN A 212 2.64 19.26 -12.17
C ASN A 212 1.87 19.85 -10.98
N ASP A 213 1.96 19.20 -9.82
CA ASP A 213 1.25 19.56 -8.58
C ASP A 213 2.03 19.02 -7.37
N HIS A 214 1.52 19.30 -6.17
CA HIS A 214 2.19 18.92 -4.92
C HIS A 214 2.03 17.44 -4.50
N THR A 215 1.41 16.58 -5.30
CA THR A 215 1.10 15.19 -4.93
C THR A 215 1.78 14.19 -5.85
N HIS A 216 1.74 14.43 -7.16
CA HIS A 216 2.18 13.46 -8.15
C HIS A 216 3.68 13.62 -8.44
N THR A 217 4.44 12.56 -8.16
CA THR A 217 5.88 12.52 -8.40
C THR A 217 6.21 12.21 -9.86
N ASN A 218 7.32 12.74 -10.38
CA ASN A 218 7.97 12.21 -11.58
C ASN A 218 8.67 10.86 -11.28
N ALA A 219 9.27 10.22 -12.30
CA ALA A 219 9.94 8.92 -12.14
C ALA A 219 11.06 8.91 -11.08
N ALA A 220 11.83 10.00 -10.95
CA ALA A 220 12.90 10.09 -9.94
C ALA A 220 12.34 10.23 -8.52
N GLY A 221 11.26 11.00 -8.36
CA GLY A 221 10.50 11.10 -7.12
C GLY A 221 9.87 9.78 -6.73
N ALA A 222 9.20 9.10 -7.67
CA ALA A 222 8.59 7.79 -7.47
C ALA A 222 9.63 6.76 -7.00
N ASN A 223 10.84 6.78 -7.57
CA ASN A 223 11.93 5.92 -7.14
C ASN A 223 12.42 6.26 -5.71
N SER A 224 12.44 7.55 -5.37
CA SER A 224 12.79 8.01 -4.02
C SER A 224 11.76 7.55 -2.97
N VAL A 225 10.49 7.58 -3.33
CA VAL A 225 9.39 7.07 -2.51
C VAL A 225 9.49 5.54 -2.37
N ALA A 226 9.72 4.80 -3.46
CA ALA A 226 9.95 3.34 -3.38
C ALA A 226 11.15 2.98 -2.48
N TRP A 227 12.21 3.79 -2.52
CA TRP A 227 13.35 3.64 -1.62
C TRP A 227 12.99 3.90 -0.16
N ALA A 228 12.12 4.88 0.11
CA ALA A 228 11.60 5.14 1.44
C ALA A 228 10.70 4.00 1.95
N PHE A 229 9.88 3.38 1.09
CA PHE A 229 9.13 2.18 1.45
C PHE A 229 10.06 1.04 1.93
N LEU A 230 11.17 0.79 1.21
CA LEU A 230 12.20 -0.16 1.63
C LEU A 230 12.81 0.21 2.99
N SER A 231 13.07 1.50 3.25
CA SER A 231 13.51 1.97 4.57
C SER A 231 12.49 1.65 5.67
N GLY A 232 11.20 1.80 5.38
CA GLY A 232 10.11 1.49 6.30
C GLY A 232 9.95 -0.01 6.57
N LEU A 233 10.18 -0.88 5.57
CA LEU A 233 10.17 -2.35 5.74
C LEU A 233 11.23 -2.84 6.74
N ARG A 234 12.30 -2.05 6.97
CA ARG A 234 13.36 -2.37 7.94
C ARG A 234 13.03 -1.92 9.36
N CYS A 235 11.92 -1.23 9.56
CA CYS A 235 11.50 -0.78 10.89
C CYS A 235 10.85 -1.90 11.69
N PRO A 236 10.88 -1.83 13.04
CA PRO A 236 10.32 -2.88 13.90
C PRO A 236 8.87 -3.26 13.58
N SER A 237 8.04 -2.31 13.15
CA SER A 237 6.63 -2.53 12.82
C SER A 237 6.38 -3.35 11.56
N ALA A 238 7.39 -3.54 10.71
CA ALA A 238 7.35 -4.36 9.50
C ALA A 238 8.50 -5.38 9.44
N ALA A 239 9.21 -5.57 10.55
CA ALA A 239 10.47 -6.32 10.55
C ALA A 239 10.31 -7.74 9.97
N GLY A 240 11.18 -8.08 9.02
CA GLY A 240 11.24 -9.39 8.40
C GLY A 240 10.25 -9.61 7.25
N VAL A 241 9.21 -8.79 7.11
CA VAL A 241 8.27 -8.93 5.99
C VAL A 241 8.97 -8.64 4.67
N LEU A 242 8.69 -9.45 3.64
CA LEU A 242 9.33 -9.40 2.31
C LEU A 242 10.85 -9.57 2.28
N SER A 243 11.53 -9.80 3.41
CA SER A 243 13.01 -9.81 3.49
C SER A 243 13.68 -10.79 2.52
N GLY A 244 13.08 -11.97 2.30
CA GLY A 244 13.56 -12.97 1.33
C GLY A 244 13.36 -12.59 -0.14
N TYR A 245 12.61 -11.53 -0.41
CA TYR A 245 12.27 -11.07 -1.76
C TYR A 245 12.88 -9.70 -2.11
N ILE A 246 13.67 -9.10 -1.22
CA ILE A 246 14.41 -7.86 -1.51
C ILE A 246 15.78 -8.20 -2.07
N ASN A 247 16.10 -7.69 -3.26
CA ASN A 247 17.39 -7.91 -3.91
C ASN A 247 18.53 -7.09 -3.25
N SER A 248 19.76 -7.32 -3.70
CA SER A 248 20.95 -6.65 -3.14
C SER A 248 20.90 -5.12 -3.23
N SER A 249 20.31 -4.56 -4.29
CA SER A 249 20.11 -3.11 -4.42
C SER A 249 19.13 -2.58 -3.37
N GLY A 250 18.01 -3.27 -3.16
CA GLY A 250 17.00 -2.86 -2.18
C GLY A 250 17.49 -2.96 -0.73
N GLN A 251 18.39 -3.90 -0.44
CA GLN A 251 19.00 -4.05 0.90
C GLN A 251 19.83 -2.83 1.33
N GLY A 252 20.24 -1.98 0.38
CA GLY A 252 20.95 -0.73 0.65
C GLY A 252 20.10 0.35 1.32
N ALA A 253 18.77 0.25 1.31
CA ALA A 253 17.91 1.21 2.00
C ALA A 253 18.08 1.10 3.51
N GLY A 254 18.67 2.09 4.18
CA GLY A 254 18.79 2.11 5.65
C GLY A 254 17.43 2.30 6.34
N ALA A 255 17.28 1.82 7.57
CA ALA A 255 16.05 1.98 8.35
C ALA A 255 15.77 3.46 8.68
N ARG A 256 14.49 3.87 8.58
CA ARG A 256 14.04 5.25 8.87
C ARG A 256 12.70 5.21 9.60
N CYS A 257 12.75 5.13 10.92
CA CYS A 257 11.60 4.67 11.72
C CYS A 257 11.01 5.73 12.66
N THR A 258 11.73 6.82 12.88
CA THR A 258 11.35 7.84 13.86
C THR A 258 11.69 9.21 13.30
N ALA A 259 10.70 10.09 13.23
CA ALA A 259 10.90 11.49 12.91
C ALA A 259 11.69 12.21 14.04
N PRO A 260 12.40 13.31 13.76
CA PRO A 260 13.10 14.11 14.76
C PRO A 260 12.17 14.75 15.79
#